data_AF-A0AAN9USU0-F1
#
_entry.id   AF-A0AAN9USU0-F1
#
_cell.length_a   1.000
_cell.length_b   1.000
_cell.length_c   1.000
_cell.angle_alpha   90.00
_cell.angle_beta   90.00
_cell.angle_gamma   90.00
#
_symmetry.space_group_name_H-M   'P 1'
#
loop_
_entity.id
_entity.type
_entity.pdbx_description
1 polymer ?
#
loop_
_entity_poly.entity_id
_entity_poly.type
_entity_poly.pdbx_seq_one_letter_code
_entity_poly.pdbx_strand_id
1 'polypeptide(L)'
;MDKRITVKFNGGREVTGTLKGYDALMNLVLDEVQEVMRDDEGKEATRSLGLVVARGTLLVVISPVDGSQEIENPFAQQSED
;
A
#
# COMPACT_ATOMS: atom_id res chain seq x y z
N MET A 1 14.01 -4.53 -8.46
CA MET A 1 13.29 -5.67 -7.87
C MET A 1 13.78 -5.87 -6.44
N ASP A 2 13.05 -6.62 -5.62
CA ASP A 2 13.34 -6.82 -4.18
C ASP A 2 13.26 -5.54 -3.33
N LYS A 3 12.38 -4.61 -3.71
CA LYS A 3 12.02 -3.45 -2.88
C LYS A 3 10.64 -3.63 -2.30
N ARG A 4 10.45 -3.14 -1.07
CA ARG A 4 9.15 -3.09 -0.41
C ARG A 4 8.33 -1.94 -1.03
N ILE A 5 7.13 -2.26 -1.48
CA ILE A 5 6.21 -1.31 -2.09
C ILE A 5 4.86 -1.36 -1.38
N THR A 6 4.18 -0.23 -1.36
CA THR A 6 2.78 -0.12 -0.97
C THR A 6 1.93 -0.07 -2.22
N VAL A 7 0.85 -0.84 -2.22
CA VAL A 7 -0.07 -1.00 -3.33
C VAL A 7 -1.48 -0.74 -2.83
N LYS A 8 -2.17 0.22 -3.45
CA LYS A 8 -3.58 0.53 -3.19
C LYS A 8 -4.43 0.00 -4.32
N PHE A 9 -5.49 -0.71 -3.95
CA PHE A 9 -6.46 -1.26 -4.88
C PHE A 9 -7.72 -0.40 -4.95
N ASN A 10 -8.45 -0.56 -6.04
CA ASN A 10 -9.83 -0.10 -6.11
C ASN A 10 -10.65 -0.76 -4.99
N GLY A 11 -11.48 0.02 -4.30
CA GLY A 11 -12.22 -0.42 -3.11
C GLY A 11 -11.49 -0.20 -1.78
N GLY A 12 -10.34 0.50 -1.78
CA GLY A 12 -9.69 0.98 -0.55
C GLY A 12 -8.76 -0.02 0.13
N ARG A 13 -8.62 -1.23 -0.42
CA ARG A 13 -7.67 -2.22 0.09
C ARG A 13 -6.23 -1.71 -0.09
N GLU A 14 -5.42 -1.82 0.95
CA GLU A 14 -4.03 -1.40 0.96
C GLU A 14 -3.14 -2.54 1.45
N VAL A 15 -2.09 -2.84 0.68
CA VAL A 15 -1.11 -3.88 1.04
C VAL A 15 0.30 -3.35 0.88
N THR A 16 1.21 -3.87 1.69
CA THR A 16 2.63 -3.63 1.58
C THR A 16 3.38 -4.96 1.48
N GLY A 17 4.26 -5.09 0.50
CA GLY A 17 5.03 -6.33 0.27
C GLY A 17 6.27 -6.12 -0.58
N THR A 18 7.09 -7.14 -0.70
CA THR A 18 8.34 -7.11 -1.48
C THR A 18 8.08 -7.48 -2.92
N LEU A 19 8.39 -6.60 -3.87
CA LEU A 19 8.17 -6.84 -5.30
C LEU A 19 9.17 -7.87 -5.86
N LYS A 20 8.66 -9.07 -6.18
CA LYS A 20 9.42 -10.18 -6.77
C LYS A 20 9.35 -10.23 -8.29
N GLY A 21 8.24 -9.78 -8.87
CA GLY A 21 8.06 -9.80 -10.33
C GLY A 21 6.80 -9.06 -10.77
N TYR A 22 6.72 -8.78 -12.07
CA TYR A 22 5.55 -8.19 -12.70
C TYR A 22 5.48 -8.58 -14.18
N ASP A 23 4.32 -8.38 -14.79
CA ASP A 23 4.10 -8.56 -16.23
C ASP A 23 3.64 -7.26 -16.93
N ALA A 24 3.45 -7.33 -18.25
CA ALA A 24 3.02 -6.19 -19.06
C ALA A 24 1.58 -5.71 -18.76
N LEU A 25 0.77 -6.53 -18.08
CA LEU A 25 -0.57 -6.16 -17.62
C LEU A 25 -0.55 -5.60 -16.19
N MET A 26 0.64 -5.36 -15.64
CA MET A 26 0.86 -4.86 -14.28
C MET A 26 0.34 -5.82 -13.19
N ASN A 27 0.22 -7.12 -13.48
CA ASN A 27 0.06 -8.09 -12.39
C ASN A 27 1.38 -8.15 -11.62
N LEU A 28 1.30 -8.19 -10.28
CA LEU A 28 2.49 -8.16 -9.42
C LEU A 28 2.59 -9.45 -8.62
N VAL A 29 3.82 -9.95 -8.48
CA VAL A 29 4.15 -10.99 -7.51
C VAL A 29 4.79 -10.29 -6.31
N LEU A 30 4.14 -10.39 -5.15
CA LEU A 30 4.55 -9.76 -3.91
C LEU A 30 4.79 -10.83 -2.84
N ASP A 31 5.90 -10.72 -2.13
CA ASP A 31 6.26 -11.59 -1.02
C ASP A 31 6.15 -10.86 0.32
N GLU A 32 6.04 -11.61 1.42
CA GLU A 32 5.89 -11.09 2.79
C GLU A 32 4.80 -10.01 2.93
N VAL A 33 3.67 -10.22 2.22
CA VAL A 33 2.62 -9.22 2.11
C VAL A 33 1.89 -9.04 3.43
N GLN A 34 1.74 -7.79 3.83
CA GLN A 34 0.87 -7.35 4.93
C GLN A 34 -0.24 -6.48 4.37
N GLU A 35 -1.48 -6.80 4.73
CA GLU A 35 -2.65 -5.98 4.41
C GLU A 35 -3.04 -5.13 5.61
N VAL A 36 -3.33 -3.86 5.36
CA VAL A 36 -3.93 -2.94 6.34
C VAL A 36 -5.44 -2.96 6.14
N MET A 37 -6.17 -3.29 7.19
CA MET A 37 -7.63 -3.28 7.25
C MET A 37 -8.08 -2.15 8.17
N ARG A 38 -9.09 -1.39 7.74
CA ARG A 38 -9.75 -0.35 8.54
C ARG A 38 -11.19 -0.76 8.76
N ASP A 39 -11.65 -0.71 10.00
CA ASP A 39 -13.07 -0.87 10.31
C ASP A 39 -13.82 0.48 10.24
N ASP A 40 -15.15 0.43 10.43
CA ASP A 40 -16.02 1.61 10.37
C ASP A 40 -15.72 2.61 11.50
N GLU A 41 -15.03 2.19 12.56
CA GLU A 41 -14.60 3.01 13.69
C GLU A 41 -13.21 3.63 13.47
N GLY A 42 -12.59 3.33 12.32
CA GLY A 42 -11.26 3.82 11.94
C GLY A 42 -10.10 3.08 12.60
N LYS A 43 -10.36 1.94 13.25
CA LYS A 43 -9.32 1.13 13.87
C LYS A 43 -8.57 0.35 12.79
N GLU A 44 -7.24 0.45 12.85
CA GLU A 44 -6.36 -0.29 11.95
C GLU A 44 -5.99 -1.66 12.51
N ALA A 45 -6.07 -2.68 11.67
CA ALA A 45 -5.57 -4.01 11.93
C ALA A 45 -4.74 -4.51 10.75
N THR A 46 -3.63 -5.20 11.03
CA THR A 46 -2.80 -5.80 9.99
C THR A 46 -2.96 -7.32 9.96
N ARG A 47 -2.91 -7.90 8.76
CA ARG A 47 -2.81 -9.36 8.58
C ARG A 47 -1.73 -9.74 7.58
N SER A 48 -1.05 -10.85 7.85
CA SER A 48 -0.06 -11.43 6.93
C SER A 48 -0.75 -12.30 5.88
N LEU A 49 -0.34 -12.14 4.63
CA LEU A 49 -0.83 -12.91 3.48
C LEU A 49 0.27 -13.75 2.82
N GLY A 50 1.54 -13.57 3.19
CA GLY A 50 2.67 -14.28 2.58
C GLY A 50 2.88 -13.91 1.11
N LEU A 51 2.96 -14.91 0.23
CA LEU A 51 3.15 -14.73 -1.20
C LEU A 51 1.81 -14.50 -1.91
N VAL A 52 1.66 -13.37 -2.59
CA VAL A 52 0.42 -12.94 -3.25
C VAL A 52 0.68 -12.56 -4.70
N VAL A 53 -0.28 -12.89 -5.56
CA VAL A 53 -0.39 -12.32 -6.91
C VAL A 53 -1.45 -11.23 -6.90
N ALA A 54 -1.03 -9.98 -7.11
CA ALA A 54 -1.92 -8.83 -7.22
C ALA A 54 -2.34 -8.63 -8.68
N ARG A 55 -3.66 -8.51 -8.92
CA ARG A 55 -4.20 -8.35 -10.27
C ARG A 55 -4.10 -6.90 -10.74
N GLY A 56 -3.42 -6.67 -11.86
CA GLY A 56 -3.11 -5.34 -12.41
C GLY A 56 -4.33 -4.46 -12.65
N THR A 57 -5.46 -5.07 -13.04
CA THR A 57 -6.72 -4.36 -13.32
C THR A 57 -7.35 -3.64 -12.12
N LEU A 58 -6.95 -4.00 -10.90
CA LEU A 58 -7.48 -3.40 -9.67
C LEU A 58 -6.50 -2.42 -9.02
N LEU A 59 -5.29 -2.27 -9.57
CA LEU A 59 -4.28 -1.38 -9.00
C LEU A 59 -4.63 0.08 -9.27
N VAL A 60 -4.50 0.92 -8.24
CA VAL A 60 -4.73 2.37 -8.33
C VAL A 60 -3.44 3.13 -8.07
N VAL A 61 -2.67 2.73 -7.05
CA VAL A 61 -1.39 3.37 -6.68
C VAL A 61 -0.34 2.31 -6.40
N ILE A 62 0.88 2.56 -6.85
CA ILE A 62 2.08 1.83 -6.45
C ILE A 62 3.11 2.88 -5.97
N SER A 63 3.61 2.75 -4.76
CA SER A 63 4.65 3.62 -4.21
C SER A 63 5.74 2.83 -3.50
N PRO A 64 7.01 3.28 -3.55
CA PRO A 64 8.06 2.70 -2.72
C PRO A 64 7.81 3.05 -1.25
N VAL A 65 8.06 2.09 -0.35
CA VAL A 65 8.07 2.36 1.10
C VAL A 65 9.28 3.22 1.47
N ASP A 66 10.41 2.94 0.82
CA ASP A 66 11.64 3.72 0.99
C ASP A 66 11.43 5.18 0.53
N GLY A 67 11.71 6.12 1.43
CA GLY A 67 11.45 7.55 1.25
C GLY A 67 10.02 8.01 1.50
N SER A 68 9.10 7.10 1.87
CA SER A 68 7.73 7.46 2.26
C SER A 68 7.61 7.50 3.78
N GLN A 69 6.99 8.56 4.30
CA GLN A 69 6.68 8.69 5.73
C GLN A 69 5.33 9.36 5.91
N GLU A 70 4.61 8.95 6.96
CA GLU A 70 3.44 9.69 7.43
C GLU A 70 3.91 10.99 8.08
N ILE A 71 3.21 12.07 7.79
CA ILE A 71 3.49 13.41 8.33
C ILE A 71 2.22 13.98 8.93
N GLU A 72 2.39 14.85 9.92
CA GLU A 72 1.30 15.70 10.38
C GLU A 72 0.80 16.61 9.23
N ASN A 73 -0.44 17.07 9.33
CA ASN A 73 -1.01 17.95 8.32
C ASN A 73 -0.15 19.23 8.18
N PRO A 74 0.56 19.42 7.04
CA PRO A 74 1.51 20.53 6.89
C PRO A 74 0.82 21.89 6.77
N PHE A 75 -0.50 21.93 6.67
CA PHE A 75 -1.31 23.15 6.57
C PHE A 75 -2.00 23.53 7.89
N ALA A 76 -1.90 22.72 8.94
CA ALA A 76 -2.61 22.96 10.20
C ALA A 76 -2.19 24.27 10.91
N GLN A 77 -0.95 24.73 10.67
CA GLN A 77 -0.40 25.95 11.27
C GLN A 77 -0.72 27.24 10.49
N GLN A 78 -1.32 27.17 9.30
CA GLN A 78 -1.60 28.35 8.48
C GLN A 78 -2.90 29.08 8.85
N SER A 79 -3.61 28.63 9.89
CA SER A 79 -4.94 29.13 10.28
C SER A 79 -4.94 30.16 11.42
N GLU A 80 -3.78 30.63 11.90
CA GLU A 80 -3.68 31.60 13.01
C GLU A 80 -3.44 33.06 12.59
N ASP A 81 -3.56 33.42 11.31
CA ASP A 81 -3.55 34.83 10.83
C ASP A 81 -4.93 35.35 10.41
#